data_AF-A0A3D4CGM9-F1
#
_entry.id   AF-A0A3D4CGM9-F1
#
_cell.length_a   1.000
_cell.length_b   1.000
_cell.length_c   1.000
_cell.angle_alpha   90.00
_cell.angle_beta   90.00
_cell.angle_gamma   90.00
#
_symmetry.space_group_name_H-M   'P 1'
#
loop_
_entity.id
_entity.type
_entity.pdbx_description
1 polymer ?
#
loop_
_entity_poly.entity_id
_entity_poly.type
_entity_poly.pdbx_seq_one_letter_code
_entity_poly.pdbx_strand_id
1 'polypeptide(L)'
;MKKFLTIVMTVIILVAAITSSTVTFAASMPTTTITSIKAQNKAFTVKWKKKSGITGYQIQYSTNSKFKKNNKKIKIKNAKTVSKKITKLKASKKYYVRIRTYQGKKYSKWSKVKSIKIPKELKCNKDNIQKETHCTNNNNHSIKCGNMGRWFNSRSELVAYYNSEVSKWNKKIDNEEITYDEYYKNVPSGYECWSCSYCGKWTGNLKHY
;
A
#
# COMPACT_ATOMS: atom_id res chain seq x y z
N MET A 1 40.65 -52.36 46.65
CA MET A 1 39.26 -52.12 46.19
C MET A 1 38.87 -50.64 46.14
N LYS A 2 39.03 -49.84 47.23
CA LYS A 2 38.67 -48.40 47.25
C LYS A 2 39.36 -47.51 46.19
N LYS A 3 40.65 -47.75 45.90
CA LYS A 3 41.43 -47.00 44.88
C LYS A 3 41.06 -47.31 43.43
N PHE A 4 40.58 -48.53 43.16
CA PHE A 4 40.13 -48.94 41.82
C PHE A 4 38.75 -48.32 41.51
N LEU A 5 37.85 -48.29 42.50
CA LEU A 5 36.53 -47.67 42.36
C LEU A 5 36.61 -46.15 42.11
N THR A 6 37.61 -45.47 42.69
CA THR A 6 37.81 -44.02 42.49
C THR A 6 38.31 -43.69 41.08
N ILE A 7 39.25 -44.48 40.55
CA ILE A 7 39.76 -44.29 39.19
C ILE A 7 38.68 -44.58 38.13
N VAL A 8 37.84 -45.60 38.36
CA VAL A 8 36.74 -45.92 37.44
C VAL A 8 35.67 -44.80 37.45
N MET A 9 35.32 -44.26 38.63
CA MET A 9 34.35 -43.18 38.72
C MET A 9 34.83 -41.85 38.11
N THR A 10 36.13 -41.51 38.21
CA THR A 10 36.67 -40.29 37.60
C THR A 10 36.76 -40.39 36.08
N VAL A 11 37.08 -41.56 35.53
CA VAL A 11 37.09 -41.80 34.07
C VAL A 11 35.67 -41.70 33.49
N ILE A 12 34.65 -42.22 34.18
CA ILE A 12 33.25 -42.13 33.74
C ILE A 12 32.76 -40.68 33.68
N ILE A 13 33.13 -39.85 34.66
CA ILE A 13 32.76 -38.42 34.68
C ILE A 13 33.46 -37.64 33.55
N LEU A 14 34.72 -38.00 33.23
CA LEU A 14 35.48 -37.36 32.15
C LEU A 14 34.93 -37.70 30.75
N VAL A 15 34.46 -38.94 30.54
CA VAL A 15 33.86 -39.37 29.26
C VAL A 15 32.47 -38.75 29.03
N ALA A 16 31.68 -38.55 30.09
CA ALA A 16 30.36 -37.91 29.98
C ALA A 16 30.42 -36.41 29.58
N ALA A 17 31.54 -35.72 29.86
CA ALA A 17 31.70 -34.31 29.53
C ALA A 17 31.97 -34.04 28.04
N ILE A 18 32.38 -35.04 27.26
CA ILE A 18 32.88 -34.86 25.87
C ILE A 18 31.75 -35.01 24.82
N THR A 19 30.58 -35.52 25.18
CA THR A 19 29.51 -35.83 24.20
C THR A 19 28.41 -34.77 24.08
N SER A 20 28.53 -33.63 24.77
CA SER A 20 27.51 -32.56 24.71
C SER A 20 27.68 -31.68 23.47
N SER A 21 27.29 -32.21 22.32
CA SER A 21 27.20 -31.46 21.07
C SER A 21 26.09 -30.40 21.18
N THR A 22 26.44 -29.14 21.38
CA THR A 22 25.45 -28.06 21.33
C THR A 22 25.01 -27.85 19.88
N VAL A 23 23.81 -28.37 19.54
CA VAL A 23 23.12 -28.04 18.29
C VAL A 23 22.74 -26.57 18.31
N THR A 24 23.59 -25.73 17.75
CA THR A 24 23.29 -24.32 17.51
C THR A 24 22.29 -24.22 16.37
N PHE A 25 21.00 -24.10 16.70
CA PHE A 25 19.98 -23.80 15.70
C PHE A 25 20.25 -22.44 15.08
N ALA A 26 20.48 -22.40 13.76
CA ALA A 26 20.66 -21.15 13.04
C ALA A 26 19.45 -20.23 13.27
N ALA A 27 19.69 -19.08 13.91
CA ALA A 27 18.65 -18.09 14.18
C ALA A 27 17.97 -17.68 12.86
N SER A 28 16.65 -17.86 12.79
CA SER A 28 15.89 -17.55 11.59
C SER A 28 15.82 -16.03 11.36
N MET A 29 15.97 -15.61 10.10
CA MET A 29 15.93 -14.18 9.72
C MET A 29 14.63 -13.50 10.18
N PRO A 30 14.70 -12.28 10.75
CA PRO A 30 13.53 -11.60 11.28
C PRO A 30 12.53 -11.29 10.16
N THR A 31 11.33 -11.85 10.25
CA THR A 31 10.25 -11.56 9.31
C THR A 31 9.65 -10.16 9.53
N THR A 32 9.01 -9.60 8.51
CA THR A 32 8.25 -8.34 8.62
C THR A 32 6.82 -8.51 8.09
N THR A 33 5.95 -7.56 8.42
CA THR A 33 4.54 -7.54 8.05
C THR A 33 4.19 -6.20 7.40
N ILE A 34 3.39 -6.25 6.34
CA ILE A 34 2.79 -5.06 5.72
C ILE A 34 1.75 -4.50 6.70
N THR A 35 1.89 -3.24 7.06
CA THR A 35 0.97 -2.54 7.98
C THR A 35 -0.14 -1.83 7.22
N SER A 36 0.16 -1.29 6.03
CA SER A 36 -0.82 -0.55 5.24
C SER A 36 -0.49 -0.61 3.75
N ILE A 37 -1.53 -0.62 2.93
CA ILE A 37 -1.45 -0.43 1.48
C ILE A 37 -2.50 0.61 1.06
N LYS A 38 -2.07 1.65 0.34
CA LYS A 38 -2.95 2.72 -0.12
C LYS A 38 -2.87 2.86 -1.63
N ALA A 39 -4.00 2.76 -2.33
CA ALA A 39 -4.07 2.95 -3.78
C ALA A 39 -4.05 4.45 -4.14
N GLN A 40 -3.49 4.76 -5.31
CA GLN A 40 -3.43 6.09 -5.91
C GLN A 40 -3.55 5.95 -7.43
N ASN A 41 -3.66 7.06 -8.17
CA ASN A 41 -3.70 7.03 -9.63
C ASN A 41 -2.46 6.34 -10.21
N LYS A 42 -2.66 5.19 -10.88
CA LYS A 42 -1.61 4.34 -11.46
C LYS A 42 -0.47 4.01 -10.48
N ALA A 43 -0.75 3.97 -9.18
CA ALA A 43 0.24 3.76 -8.13
C ALA A 43 -0.36 3.16 -6.85
N PHE A 44 0.49 2.59 -5.99
CA PHE A 44 0.15 2.35 -4.59
C PHE A 44 1.35 2.58 -3.69
N THR A 45 1.09 2.90 -2.42
CA THR A 45 2.10 3.01 -1.38
C THR A 45 1.96 1.87 -0.39
N VAL A 46 3.07 1.18 -0.10
CA VAL A 46 3.14 0.10 0.89
C VAL A 46 3.91 0.61 2.10
N LYS A 47 3.40 0.34 3.30
CA LYS A 47 4.11 0.54 4.57
C LYS A 47 4.27 -0.78 5.31
N TRP A 48 5.34 -0.95 6.07
CA TRP A 48 5.64 -2.18 6.81
C TRP A 48 6.29 -1.91 8.17
N LYS A 49 6.29 -2.92 9.06
CA LYS A 49 6.95 -2.85 10.37
C LYS A 49 8.48 -2.82 10.21
N LYS A 50 9.14 -1.89 10.90
CA LYS A 50 10.61 -1.80 10.96
C LYS A 50 11.20 -3.05 11.63
N LYS A 51 12.37 -3.48 11.16
CA LYS A 51 13.19 -4.54 11.74
C LYS A 51 14.65 -4.09 11.81
N SER A 52 15.35 -4.53 12.85
CA SER A 52 16.79 -4.36 13.09
C SER A 52 17.56 -5.60 12.65
N GLY A 53 18.90 -5.50 12.55
CA GLY A 53 19.77 -6.64 12.22
C GLY A 53 19.65 -7.14 10.77
N ILE A 54 19.19 -6.29 9.84
CA ILE A 54 19.02 -6.63 8.42
C ILE A 54 19.68 -5.60 7.53
N THR A 55 20.05 -5.98 6.30
CA THR A 55 20.48 -5.03 5.27
C THR A 55 19.30 -4.24 4.72
N GLY A 56 18.15 -4.88 4.54
CA GLY A 56 16.94 -4.19 4.14
C GLY A 56 15.79 -5.11 3.75
N TYR A 57 14.94 -4.64 2.84
CA TYR A 57 13.70 -5.32 2.48
C TYR A 57 13.62 -5.64 0.99
N GLN A 58 12.89 -6.70 0.65
CA GLN A 58 12.50 -6.98 -0.72
C GLN A 58 10.98 -7.05 -0.81
N ILE A 59 10.42 -6.17 -1.63
CA ILE A 59 8.99 -6.18 -1.98
C ILE A 59 8.84 -6.97 -3.26
N GLN A 60 7.86 -7.85 -3.31
CA GLN A 60 7.43 -8.52 -4.53
C GLN A 60 5.97 -8.22 -4.79
N TYR A 61 5.65 -7.88 -6.05
CA TYR A 61 4.28 -7.62 -6.46
C TYR A 61 3.97 -8.22 -7.83
N SER A 62 2.72 -8.62 -8.01
CA SER A 62 2.21 -9.23 -9.25
C SER A 62 0.70 -9.05 -9.36
N THR A 63 0.15 -9.24 -10.56
CA THR A 63 -1.30 -9.40 -10.75
C THR A 63 -1.77 -10.83 -10.45
N ASN A 64 -0.85 -11.77 -10.22
CA ASN A 64 -1.13 -13.15 -9.84
C ASN A 64 -0.87 -13.36 -8.33
N SER A 65 -1.88 -13.79 -7.58
CA SER A 65 -1.80 -13.99 -6.12
C SER A 65 -0.79 -15.06 -5.69
N LYS A 66 -0.53 -16.04 -6.56
CA LYS A 66 0.43 -17.13 -6.32
C LYS A 66 1.87 -16.76 -6.71
N PHE A 67 2.08 -15.56 -7.27
CA PHE A 67 3.39 -15.08 -7.74
C PHE A 67 4.10 -16.09 -8.67
N LYS A 68 3.36 -16.77 -9.56
CA LYS A 68 3.94 -17.76 -10.49
C LYS A 68 4.52 -17.14 -11.76
N LYS A 69 3.97 -16.03 -12.24
CA LYS A 69 4.35 -15.37 -13.50
C LYS A 69 4.43 -13.84 -13.33
N ASN A 70 5.28 -13.19 -14.13
CA ASN A 70 5.39 -11.73 -14.27
C ASN A 70 5.57 -10.96 -12.95
N ASN A 71 6.36 -11.53 -12.02
CA ASN A 71 6.59 -10.92 -10.73
C ASN A 71 7.61 -9.80 -10.82
N LYS A 72 7.28 -8.64 -10.26
CA LYS A 72 8.22 -7.55 -10.09
C LYS A 72 8.77 -7.57 -8.67
N LYS A 73 10.08 -7.30 -8.53
CA LYS A 73 10.78 -7.26 -7.24
C LYS A 73 11.48 -5.91 -7.08
N ILE A 74 11.39 -5.34 -5.89
CA ILE A 74 12.06 -4.09 -5.53
C ILE A 74 12.91 -4.36 -4.28
N LYS A 75 14.22 -4.12 -4.39
CA LYS A 75 15.13 -4.18 -3.23
C LYS A 75 15.23 -2.79 -2.60
N ILE A 76 15.05 -2.72 -1.30
CA ILE A 76 15.24 -1.55 -0.45
C ILE A 76 16.55 -1.78 0.31
N LYS A 77 17.59 -0.99 0.01
CA LYS A 77 18.94 -1.15 0.58
C LYS A 77 19.10 -0.55 1.98
N ASN A 78 18.12 0.22 2.45
CA ASN A 78 18.17 0.88 3.74
C ASN A 78 17.13 0.26 4.69
N ALA A 79 17.60 -0.36 5.78
CA ALA A 79 16.76 -0.97 6.81
C ALA A 79 15.88 0.04 7.58
N LYS A 80 16.23 1.34 7.55
CA LYS A 80 15.43 2.43 8.15
C LYS A 80 14.19 2.76 7.32
N THR A 81 14.17 2.44 6.02
CA THR A 81 13.02 2.72 5.15
C THR A 81 11.87 1.76 5.45
N VAL A 82 10.70 2.33 5.78
CA VAL A 82 9.47 1.58 6.16
C VAL A 82 8.30 1.81 5.21
N SER A 83 8.53 2.50 4.08
CA SER A 83 7.51 2.86 3.09
C SER A 83 8.09 2.88 1.68
N LYS A 84 7.28 2.49 0.68
CA LYS A 84 7.63 2.65 -0.74
C LYS A 84 6.38 2.89 -1.59
N LYS A 85 6.43 3.93 -2.42
CA LYS A 85 5.49 4.17 -3.51
C LYS A 85 5.92 3.41 -4.78
N ILE A 86 5.00 2.67 -5.37
CA ILE A 86 5.16 1.94 -6.62
C ILE A 86 4.24 2.60 -7.64
N THR A 87 4.81 3.07 -8.74
CA THR A 87 4.12 3.85 -9.80
C THR A 87 4.06 3.08 -11.11
N LYS A 88 3.49 3.69 -12.16
CA LYS A 88 3.37 3.13 -13.52
C LYS A 88 2.62 1.80 -13.55
N LEU A 89 1.55 1.71 -12.77
CA LEU A 89 0.68 0.54 -12.69
C LEU A 89 -0.52 0.69 -13.63
N LYS A 90 -1.07 -0.45 -14.07
CA LYS A 90 -2.28 -0.45 -14.89
C LYS A 90 -3.49 -0.13 -13.99
N ALA A 91 -4.31 0.83 -14.43
CA ALA A 91 -5.56 1.17 -13.75
C ALA A 91 -6.54 -0.01 -13.76
N SER A 92 -7.50 0.00 -12.82
CA SER A 92 -8.52 -1.06 -12.65
C SER A 92 -7.97 -2.49 -12.43
N LYS A 93 -6.66 -2.65 -12.22
CA LYS A 93 -6.05 -3.96 -11.98
C LYS A 93 -5.81 -4.18 -10.50
N LYS A 94 -6.08 -5.41 -10.05
CA LYS A 94 -5.74 -5.89 -8.71
C LYS A 94 -4.28 -6.34 -8.69
N TYR A 95 -3.53 -5.85 -7.71
CA TYR A 95 -2.15 -6.26 -7.45
C TYR A 95 -2.06 -6.93 -6.09
N TYR A 96 -1.24 -7.96 -6.03
CA TYR A 96 -0.87 -8.69 -4.83
C TYR A 96 0.56 -8.33 -4.47
N VAL A 97 0.80 -8.11 -3.18
CA VAL A 97 2.07 -7.64 -2.64
C VAL A 97 2.46 -8.48 -1.44
N ARG A 98 3.73 -8.86 -1.39
CA ARG A 98 4.37 -9.48 -0.23
C ARG A 98 5.76 -8.87 -0.02
N ILE A 99 6.25 -8.94 1.21
CA ILE A 99 7.54 -8.39 1.59
C ILE A 99 8.33 -9.42 2.39
N ARG A 100 9.66 -9.37 2.30
CA ARG A 100 10.58 -10.13 3.15
C ARG A 100 11.80 -9.28 3.51
N THR A 101 12.49 -9.65 4.58
CA THR A 101 13.78 -9.03 4.92
C THR A 101 14.92 -9.77 4.24
N TYR A 102 16.08 -9.11 4.11
CA TYR A 102 17.30 -9.75 3.64
C TYR A 102 18.54 -9.18 4.34
N GLN A 103 19.57 -10.02 4.42
CA GLN A 103 20.91 -9.66 4.88
C GLN A 103 21.92 -10.39 4.00
N GLY A 104 22.66 -9.64 3.17
CA GLY A 104 23.50 -10.23 2.13
C GLY A 104 22.72 -11.17 1.20
N LYS A 105 23.11 -12.45 1.17
CA LYS A 105 22.44 -13.51 0.38
C LYS A 105 21.29 -14.22 1.14
N LYS A 106 21.10 -13.97 2.43
CA LYS A 106 20.07 -14.59 3.28
C LYS A 106 18.75 -13.83 3.22
N TYR A 107 17.62 -14.55 3.21
CA TYR A 107 16.27 -13.98 3.14
C TYR A 107 15.34 -14.61 4.18
N SER A 108 14.42 -13.82 4.73
CA SER A 108 13.33 -14.37 5.56
C SER A 108 12.26 -15.07 4.73
N LYS A 109 11.36 -15.79 5.42
CA LYS A 109 10.05 -16.17 4.86
C LYS A 109 9.30 -14.93 4.38
N TRP A 110 8.48 -15.11 3.35
CA TRP A 110 7.59 -14.05 2.86
C TRP A 110 6.51 -13.71 3.89
N SER A 111 6.11 -12.43 3.95
CA SER A 111 4.94 -12.01 4.69
C SER A 111 3.66 -12.61 4.13
N LYS A 112 2.57 -12.56 4.92
CA LYS A 112 1.20 -12.71 4.38
C LYS A 112 1.00 -11.76 3.20
N VAL A 113 0.30 -12.24 2.18
CA VAL A 113 0.01 -11.49 0.95
C VAL A 113 -1.09 -10.47 1.25
N LYS A 114 -0.90 -9.23 0.79
CA LYS A 114 -1.94 -8.20 0.77
C LYS A 114 -2.32 -7.89 -0.67
N SER A 115 -3.56 -7.49 -0.92
CA SER A 115 -4.02 -7.09 -2.24
C SER A 115 -4.53 -5.66 -2.24
N ILE A 116 -4.41 -4.99 -3.38
CA ILE A 116 -5.00 -3.67 -3.61
C ILE A 116 -5.48 -3.57 -5.05
N LYS A 117 -6.67 -3.00 -5.26
CA LYS A 117 -7.17 -2.65 -6.60
C LYS A 117 -6.72 -1.23 -6.92
N ILE A 118 -6.01 -1.05 -8.03
CA ILE A 118 -5.72 0.29 -8.53
C ILE A 118 -7.04 0.89 -9.01
N PRO A 119 -7.42 2.09 -8.58
CA PRO A 119 -8.63 2.73 -9.04
C PRO A 119 -8.64 2.80 -10.57
N LYS A 120 -9.83 2.75 -11.16
CA LYS A 120 -10.01 3.07 -12.57
C LYS A 120 -9.45 4.48 -12.78
N GLU A 121 -8.73 4.68 -13.86
CA GLU A 121 -8.40 6.03 -14.29
C GLU A 121 -9.73 6.68 -14.64
N LEU A 122 -10.25 7.49 -13.73
CA LEU A 122 -11.33 8.39 -14.05
C LEU A 122 -10.69 9.52 -14.85
N LYS A 123 -10.56 9.28 -16.15
CA LYS A 123 -10.36 10.37 -17.11
C LYS A 123 -11.60 11.25 -16.93
N CYS A 124 -11.49 12.48 -16.42
CA CYS A 124 -12.00 13.56 -17.28
C CYS A 124 -11.34 13.35 -18.64
N ASN A 125 -12.12 12.87 -19.61
CA ASN A 125 -11.61 12.79 -20.96
C ASN A 125 -11.20 14.21 -21.37
N LYS A 126 -10.07 14.38 -22.07
CA LYS A 126 -9.64 15.72 -22.51
C LYS A 126 -10.75 16.39 -23.34
N ASP A 127 -11.59 15.56 -23.95
CA ASP A 127 -12.75 15.86 -24.80
C ASP A 127 -14.02 16.22 -24.01
N ASN A 128 -14.00 16.15 -22.66
CA ASN A 128 -15.13 16.54 -21.80
C ASN A 128 -14.75 17.68 -20.83
N ILE A 129 -13.64 18.38 -21.12
CA ILE A 129 -13.26 19.63 -20.45
C ILE A 129 -13.97 20.75 -21.22
N GLN A 130 -15.12 21.20 -20.70
CA GLN A 130 -15.72 22.42 -21.21
C GLN A 130 -14.89 23.62 -20.73
N LYS A 131 -14.42 24.48 -21.63
CA LYS A 131 -13.79 25.75 -21.26
C LYS A 131 -14.91 26.76 -20.98
N GLU A 132 -15.24 26.98 -19.71
CA GLU A 132 -16.13 28.08 -19.35
C GLU A 132 -15.36 29.39 -19.29
N THR A 133 -15.88 30.44 -19.94
CA THR A 133 -15.27 31.78 -20.03
C THR A 133 -15.83 32.79 -19.01
N HIS A 134 -16.50 32.35 -17.95
CA HIS A 134 -17.19 33.24 -17.00
C HIS A 134 -16.26 33.97 -16.01
N CYS A 135 -14.98 33.58 -15.89
CA CYS A 135 -14.06 34.20 -14.95
C CYS A 135 -13.43 35.47 -15.55
N THR A 136 -13.72 36.64 -14.96
CA THR A 136 -13.15 37.94 -15.36
C THR A 136 -11.93 38.35 -14.51
N ASN A 137 -11.73 37.75 -13.33
CA ASN A 137 -10.54 37.93 -12.50
C ASN A 137 -10.32 36.72 -11.55
N ASN A 138 -9.17 36.67 -10.86
CA ASN A 138 -8.76 35.52 -10.05
C ASN A 138 -9.62 35.24 -8.79
N ASN A 139 -10.56 36.15 -8.46
CA ASN A 139 -11.42 36.11 -7.28
C ASN A 139 -12.90 35.89 -7.62
N ASN A 140 -13.33 36.09 -8.87
CA ASN A 140 -14.73 35.99 -9.28
C ASN A 140 -15.07 34.63 -9.91
N HIS A 141 -14.80 33.55 -9.18
CA HIS A 141 -15.28 32.24 -9.57
C HIS A 141 -16.71 32.09 -9.07
N SER A 142 -17.70 32.16 -9.98
CA SER A 142 -19.09 31.97 -9.57
C SER A 142 -19.25 30.56 -8.99
N ILE A 143 -19.81 30.46 -7.79
CA ILE A 143 -20.24 29.19 -7.16
C ILE A 143 -21.27 28.41 -8.00
N LYS A 144 -21.77 29.00 -9.09
CA LYS A 144 -22.60 28.32 -10.09
C LYS A 144 -21.83 27.29 -10.93
N CYS A 145 -20.50 27.29 -10.88
CA CYS A 145 -19.65 26.40 -11.66
C CYS A 145 -19.48 25.05 -10.97
N GLY A 146 -20.57 24.29 -11.03
CA GLY A 146 -20.65 22.89 -10.62
C GLY A 146 -21.03 22.67 -9.16
N ASN A 147 -21.54 21.48 -8.86
CA ASN A 147 -22.07 21.14 -7.54
C ASN A 147 -21.00 20.73 -6.52
N MET A 148 -19.71 20.71 -6.89
CA MET A 148 -18.61 20.47 -5.94
C MET A 148 -18.42 21.63 -4.95
N GLY A 149 -18.98 22.82 -5.25
CA GLY A 149 -18.95 23.98 -4.36
C GLY A 149 -17.56 24.56 -4.09
N ARG A 150 -16.54 24.16 -4.87
CA ARG A 150 -15.15 24.62 -4.69
C ARG A 150 -14.33 24.50 -5.96
N TRP A 151 -13.30 25.34 -6.03
CA TRP A 151 -12.25 25.27 -7.04
C TRP A 151 -10.99 24.60 -6.50
N PHE A 152 -10.23 23.99 -7.39
CA PHE A 152 -9.01 23.24 -7.13
C PHE A 152 -7.85 23.82 -7.93
N ASN A 153 -6.64 23.83 -7.36
CA ASN A 153 -5.47 24.35 -8.08
C ASN A 153 -4.99 23.39 -9.17
N SER A 154 -5.40 22.13 -9.08
CA SER A 154 -5.04 21.11 -10.06
C SER A 154 -6.18 20.12 -10.26
N ARG A 155 -6.24 19.55 -11.46
CA ARG A 155 -7.13 18.41 -11.74
C ARG A 155 -6.92 17.26 -10.75
N SER A 156 -5.69 17.02 -10.30
CA SER A 156 -5.39 15.99 -9.31
C SER A 156 -6.06 16.22 -7.97
N GLU A 157 -6.17 17.47 -7.51
CA GLU A 157 -6.87 17.82 -6.28
C GLU A 157 -8.37 17.59 -6.40
N LEU A 158 -8.98 17.96 -7.53
CA LEU A 158 -10.39 17.67 -7.81
C LEU A 158 -10.67 16.16 -7.75
N VAL A 159 -9.81 15.37 -8.41
CA VAL A 159 -9.94 13.91 -8.40
C VAL A 159 -9.72 13.35 -6.99
N ALA A 160 -8.81 13.92 -6.20
CA ALA A 160 -8.61 13.53 -4.82
C ALA A 160 -9.86 13.83 -3.97
N TYR A 161 -10.51 14.97 -4.19
CA TYR A 161 -11.75 15.34 -3.54
C TYR A 161 -12.89 14.38 -3.89
N TYR A 162 -13.12 14.08 -5.18
CA TYR A 162 -14.10 13.06 -5.59
C TYR A 162 -13.87 11.71 -4.87
N ASN A 163 -12.62 11.21 -4.87
CA ASN A 163 -12.29 9.95 -4.19
C ASN A 163 -12.52 10.03 -2.69
N SER A 164 -12.33 11.20 -2.07
CA SER A 164 -12.59 11.41 -0.65
C SER A 164 -14.09 11.35 -0.34
N GLU A 165 -14.94 11.94 -1.19
CA GLU A 165 -16.40 11.85 -1.03
C GLU A 165 -16.88 10.40 -1.15
N VAL A 166 -16.43 9.66 -2.16
CA VAL A 166 -16.74 8.22 -2.29
C VAL A 166 -16.24 7.43 -1.07
N SER A 167 -15.05 7.76 -0.56
CA SER A 167 -14.50 7.06 0.61
C SER A 167 -15.28 7.30 1.89
N LYS A 168 -15.93 8.47 2.06
CA LYS A 168 -16.82 8.74 3.21
C LYS A 168 -18.01 7.79 3.18
N TRP A 169 -18.66 7.63 2.03
CA TRP A 169 -19.78 6.70 1.85
C TRP A 169 -19.36 5.25 2.06
N ASN A 170 -18.21 4.85 1.52
CA ASN A 170 -17.66 3.51 1.73
C ASN A 170 -17.45 3.22 3.22
N LYS A 171 -16.96 4.20 3.98
CA LYS A 171 -16.75 4.03 5.42
C LYS A 171 -18.07 3.86 6.17
N LYS A 172 -19.11 4.62 5.80
CA LYS A 172 -20.44 4.49 6.43
C LYS A 172 -21.04 3.10 6.21
N ILE A 173 -20.99 2.59 4.97
CA ILE A 173 -21.52 1.25 4.68
C ILE A 173 -20.65 0.14 5.31
N ASP A 174 -19.32 0.30 5.33
CA ASP A 174 -18.40 -0.64 6.01
C ASP A 174 -18.60 -0.68 7.53
N ASN A 175 -19.05 0.43 8.11
CA ASN A 175 -19.37 0.57 9.54
C ASN A 175 -20.84 0.21 9.86
N GLU A 176 -21.63 -0.24 8.87
CA GLU A 176 -23.06 -0.55 9.03
C GLU A 176 -23.90 0.65 9.53
N GLU A 177 -23.43 1.89 9.29
CA GLU A 177 -24.11 3.13 9.70
C GLU A 177 -25.29 3.50 8.78
N ILE A 178 -25.28 2.96 7.56
CA ILE A 178 -26.29 3.23 6.51
C ILE A 178 -26.69 1.93 5.82
N THR A 179 -27.85 1.94 5.18
CA THR A 179 -28.31 0.81 4.36
C THR A 179 -27.61 0.79 2.99
N TYR A 180 -27.68 -0.35 2.32
CA TYR A 180 -27.17 -0.48 0.94
C TYR A 180 -27.92 0.46 -0.02
N ASP A 181 -29.25 0.55 0.10
CA ASP A 181 -30.08 1.44 -0.73
C ASP A 181 -29.71 2.92 -0.52
N GLU A 182 -29.49 3.32 0.74
CA GLU A 182 -29.03 4.67 1.05
C GLU A 182 -27.62 4.94 0.49
N TYR A 183 -26.73 3.94 0.54
CA TYR A 183 -25.40 4.05 -0.06
C TYR A 183 -25.49 4.31 -1.57
N TYR A 184 -26.26 3.49 -2.32
CA TYR A 184 -26.34 3.63 -3.78
C TYR A 184 -26.97 4.94 -4.21
N LYS A 185 -28.00 5.42 -3.49
CA LYS A 185 -28.67 6.68 -3.79
C LYS A 185 -27.77 7.90 -3.62
N ASN A 186 -26.80 7.84 -2.71
CA ASN A 186 -26.04 9.02 -2.29
C ASN A 186 -24.56 8.99 -2.65
N VAL A 187 -23.94 7.83 -2.90
CA VAL A 187 -22.54 7.77 -3.28
C VAL A 187 -22.34 8.39 -4.67
N PRO A 188 -21.35 9.29 -4.86
CA PRO A 188 -20.99 9.76 -6.19
C PRO A 188 -20.52 8.61 -7.10
N SER A 189 -21.33 8.25 -8.08
CA SER A 189 -21.06 7.19 -9.07
C SER A 189 -20.24 7.69 -10.27
N GLY A 190 -20.05 9.01 -10.39
CA GLY A 190 -19.16 9.62 -11.37
C GLY A 190 -18.87 11.10 -11.10
N TYR A 191 -18.15 11.74 -12.01
CA TYR A 191 -17.98 13.19 -11.99
C TYR A 191 -17.68 13.75 -13.38
N GLU A 192 -18.00 15.02 -13.59
CA GLU A 192 -17.51 15.87 -14.67
C GLU A 192 -16.52 16.87 -14.11
N CYS A 193 -15.57 17.31 -14.94
CA CYS A 193 -14.61 18.31 -14.52
C CYS A 193 -14.24 19.25 -15.66
N TRP A 194 -14.06 20.51 -15.33
CA TRP A 194 -13.62 21.55 -16.24
C TRP A 194 -12.54 22.42 -15.61
N SER A 195 -11.84 23.17 -16.45
CA SER A 195 -10.84 24.13 -16.05
C SER A 195 -11.24 25.53 -16.50
N CYS A 196 -11.05 26.51 -15.62
CA CYS A 196 -11.13 27.92 -16.00
C CYS A 196 -10.00 28.24 -16.97
N SER A 197 -10.32 28.76 -18.15
CA SER A 197 -9.33 29.13 -19.17
C SER A 197 -8.46 30.32 -18.76
N TYR A 198 -8.95 31.17 -17.85
CA TYR A 198 -8.24 32.36 -17.39
C TYR A 198 -7.18 32.04 -16.34
N CYS A 199 -7.54 31.33 -15.26
CA CYS A 199 -6.65 31.09 -14.12
C CYS A 199 -6.14 29.63 -14.03
N GLY A 200 -6.62 28.71 -14.87
CA GLY A 200 -6.22 27.31 -14.88
C GLY A 200 -6.74 26.47 -13.70
N LYS A 201 -7.51 27.05 -12.78
CA LYS A 201 -8.17 26.32 -11.69
C LYS A 201 -9.22 25.35 -12.24
N TRP A 202 -9.54 24.33 -11.46
CA TRP A 202 -10.45 23.25 -11.82
C TRP A 202 -11.69 23.24 -10.93
N THR A 203 -12.85 22.87 -11.47
CA THR A 203 -14.07 22.56 -10.72
C THR A 203 -14.86 21.47 -11.45
N GLY A 204 -15.97 21.02 -10.88
CA GLY A 204 -16.71 19.88 -11.42
C GLY A 204 -18.09 19.66 -10.82
N ASN A 205 -18.76 18.66 -11.39
CA ASN A 205 -19.99 18.07 -10.87
C ASN A 205 -19.73 16.66 -10.38
N LEU A 206 -20.15 16.33 -9.17
CA LEU A 206 -20.40 14.96 -8.73
C LEU A 206 -21.68 14.47 -9.40
N LYS A 207 -21.63 13.26 -9.96
CA LYS A 207 -22.77 12.59 -10.58
C LYS A 207 -23.25 11.44 -9.69
N HIS A 208 -24.56 11.33 -9.59
CA HIS A 208 -25.30 10.27 -8.94
C HIS A 208 -26.18 9.66 -10.03
N TYR A 209 -26.10 8.34 -10.19
CA TYR A 209 -26.82 7.58 -11.22
C TYR A 209 -27.63 6.51 -10.52
#